data_AF-A0A2D7BZD2-F1
#
_entry.id   AF-A0A2D7BZD2-F1
#
_cell.length_a   1.000
_cell.length_b   1.000
_cell.length_c   1.000
_cell.angle_alpha   90.00
_cell.angle_beta   90.00
_cell.angle_gamma   90.00
#
_symmetry.space_group_name_H-M   'P 1'
#
loop_
_entity.id
_entity.type
_entity.pdbx_description
1 polymer ?
#
loop_
_entity_poly.entity_id
_entity_poly.type
_entity_poly.pdbx_seq_one_letter_code
_entity_poly.pdbx_strand_id
1 'polypeptide(L)'
;MEYKYNEKENLDDILEYVNKTYSQHYSKNKYQATEFIIDGGHGIGFTLGNILKYTQRYGHKNGHNRADLMKVIHYALIALHVHDLNAEAHSKK
;
A
#
# COMPACT_ATOMS: atom_id res chain seq x y z
N MET A 1 -19.78 -16.04 -6.92
CA MET A 1 -19.56 -16.04 -5.47
C MET A 1 -20.15 -14.74 -4.95
N GLU A 2 -21.02 -14.81 -3.94
CA GLU A 2 -21.61 -13.64 -3.31
C GLU A 2 -20.87 -13.41 -1.99
N TYR A 3 -20.22 -12.26 -1.86
CA TYR A 3 -19.32 -11.95 -0.74
C TYR A 3 -20.08 -11.20 0.35
N LYS A 4 -20.08 -11.74 1.58
CA LYS A 4 -20.92 -11.27 2.69
C LYS A 4 -20.59 -9.86 3.15
N TYR A 5 -19.35 -9.42 2.99
CA TYR A 5 -18.81 -8.15 3.48
C TYR A 5 -18.49 -7.18 2.34
N ASN A 6 -19.09 -7.36 1.15
CA ASN A 6 -18.87 -6.50 -0.02
C ASN A 6 -17.39 -6.51 -0.46
N GLU A 7 -16.69 -7.64 -0.25
CA GLU A 7 -15.24 -7.75 -0.49
C GLU A 7 -14.89 -7.49 -1.95
N LYS A 8 -15.72 -7.98 -2.88
CA LYS A 8 -15.48 -7.80 -4.31
C LYS A 8 -15.43 -6.32 -4.67
N GLU A 9 -16.46 -5.58 -4.28
CA GLU A 9 -16.58 -4.15 -4.57
C GLU A 9 -15.47 -3.36 -3.87
N ASN A 10 -15.11 -3.74 -2.63
CA ASN A 10 -13.99 -3.12 -1.92
C ASN A 10 -12.65 -3.38 -2.62
N LEU A 11 -12.43 -4.58 -3.17
CA LEU A 11 -11.23 -4.91 -3.94
C LEU A 11 -11.18 -4.16 -5.28
N ASP A 12 -12.32 -4.03 -5.96
CA ASP A 12 -12.45 -3.26 -7.20
C ASP A 12 -12.13 -1.77 -6.96
N ASP A 13 -12.64 -1.19 -5.87
CA ASP A 13 -12.33 0.19 -5.44
C ASP A 13 -10.84 0.36 -5.12
N ILE A 14 -10.22 -0.63 -4.46
CA ILE A 14 -8.79 -0.60 -4.13
C ILE A 14 -7.96 -0.65 -5.40
N LEU A 15 -8.34 -1.50 -6.37
CA LEU A 15 -7.68 -1.58 -7.66
C LEU A 15 -7.78 -0.26 -8.41
N GLU A 16 -8.96 0.36 -8.46
CA GLU A 16 -9.13 1.67 -9.08
C GLU A 16 -8.27 2.74 -8.38
N TYR A 17 -8.24 2.74 -7.05
CA TYR A 17 -7.39 3.62 -6.26
C TYR A 17 -5.91 3.43 -6.61
N VAL A 18 -5.41 2.20 -6.66
CA VAL A 18 -4.03 1.88 -7.05
C VAL A 18 -3.76 2.38 -8.48
N ASN A 19 -4.62 2.09 -9.45
CA ASN A 19 -4.47 2.56 -10.82
C ASN A 19 -4.36 4.09 -10.92
N LYS A 20 -5.16 4.82 -10.12
CA LYS A 20 -5.08 6.29 -10.02
C LYS A 20 -3.75 6.76 -9.43
N THR A 21 -3.22 6.08 -8.42
CA THR A 21 -1.89 6.42 -7.89
C THR A 21 -0.79 6.21 -8.93
N TYR A 22 -0.88 5.16 -9.75
CA TYR A 22 0.07 4.94 -10.83
C TYR A 22 -0.01 6.04 -11.90
N SER A 23 -1.20 6.42 -12.35
CA SER A 23 -1.36 7.48 -13.36
C SER A 23 -0.90 8.86 -12.86
N GLN A 24 -1.09 9.16 -11.57
CA GLN A 24 -0.64 10.42 -10.97
C GLN A 24 0.87 10.47 -10.72
N HIS A 25 1.48 9.37 -10.30
CA HIS A 25 2.88 9.36 -9.91
C HIS A 25 3.85 8.97 -11.03
N TYR A 26 3.45 8.11 -11.96
CA TYR A 26 4.35 7.54 -12.97
C TYR A 26 4.26 8.23 -14.33
N SER A 27 3.44 9.29 -14.47
CA SER A 27 3.20 9.90 -15.78
C SER A 27 4.39 10.65 -16.40
N LYS A 28 5.47 10.96 -15.66
CA LYS A 28 6.69 11.58 -16.24
C LYS A 28 7.94 11.34 -15.38
N ASN A 29 8.81 10.38 -15.74
CA ASN A 29 10.24 10.28 -15.37
C ASN A 29 10.64 10.57 -13.90
N LYS A 30 9.76 10.31 -12.93
CA LYS A 30 10.03 10.54 -11.51
C LYS A 30 10.04 9.21 -10.79
N TYR A 31 11.24 8.68 -10.61
CA TYR A 31 11.51 7.64 -9.63
C TYR A 31 10.77 7.96 -8.33
N GLN A 32 9.90 7.06 -7.88
CA GLN A 32 9.14 7.30 -6.67
C GLN A 32 10.09 7.21 -5.47
N ALA A 33 9.95 8.13 -4.50
CA ALA A 33 10.68 8.03 -3.24
C ALA A 33 10.52 6.64 -2.57
N THR A 34 9.39 5.99 -2.80
CA THR A 34 9.12 4.62 -2.36
C THR A 34 10.04 3.58 -2.98
N GLU A 35 10.35 3.67 -4.26
CA GLU A 35 11.28 2.74 -4.94
C GLU A 35 12.68 2.85 -4.33
N PHE A 36 13.21 4.07 -4.18
CA PHE A 36 14.50 4.28 -3.52
C PHE A 36 14.57 3.74 -2.08
N ILE A 37 13.48 3.86 -1.32
CA ILE A 37 13.41 3.35 0.06
C ILE A 37 13.41 1.82 0.07
N ILE A 38 12.72 1.19 -0.88
CA ILE A 38 12.67 -0.27 -1.03
C ILE A 38 14.05 -0.78 -1.47
N ASP A 39 14.63 -0.18 -2.51
CA ASP A 39 15.96 -0.53 -3.02
C ASP A 39 17.06 -0.33 -1.96
N GLY A 40 16.89 0.64 -1.07
CA GLY A 40 17.75 0.88 0.08
C GLY A 40 17.60 -0.12 1.24
N GLY A 41 16.75 -1.15 1.10
CA GLY A 41 16.54 -2.18 2.13
C GLY A 41 15.65 -1.75 3.29
N HIS A 42 14.96 -0.61 3.18
CA HIS A 42 14.10 -0.07 4.24
C HIS A 42 12.60 -0.25 3.96
N GLY A 43 12.25 -1.01 2.92
CA GLY A 43 10.88 -1.17 2.43
C GLY A 43 9.87 -1.65 3.49
N ILE A 44 10.19 -2.70 4.27
CA ILE A 44 9.28 -3.25 5.30
C ILE A 44 9.00 -2.23 6.40
N GLY A 45 10.03 -1.58 6.94
CA GLY A 45 9.86 -0.56 7.97
C GLY A 45 9.02 0.61 7.46
N PHE A 46 9.25 1.02 6.22
CA PHE A 46 8.50 2.09 5.58
C PHE A 46 7.01 1.76 5.40
N THR A 47 6.68 0.58 4.89
CA THR A 47 5.29 0.19 4.62
C THR A 47 4.51 -0.01 5.92
N LEU A 48 5.08 -0.74 6.90
CA LEU A 48 4.45 -0.95 8.21
C LEU A 48 4.28 0.35 8.98
N GLY A 49 5.26 1.26 8.93
CA GLY A 49 5.15 2.58 9.55
C GLY A 49 4.01 3.42 8.93
N ASN A 50 3.80 3.32 7.61
CA ASN A 50 2.66 3.98 6.96
C ASN A 50 1.33 3.35 7.35
N ILE A 51 1.24 2.03 7.44
CA ILE A 51 0.04 1.34 7.94
C ILE A 51 -0.32 1.87 9.33
N LEU A 52 0.63 1.87 10.26
CA LEU A 52 0.41 2.37 11.62
C LEU A 52 -0.06 3.83 11.62
N LYS A 53 0.60 4.68 10.84
CA LYS A 53 0.23 6.11 10.69
C LYS A 53 -1.21 6.29 10.23
N TYR A 54 -1.68 5.56 9.22
CA TYR A 54 -3.05 5.73 8.70
C TYR A 54 -4.10 5.08 9.60
N THR A 55 -3.78 3.94 10.24
CA THR A 55 -4.63 3.34 11.26
C THR A 55 -4.84 4.31 12.44
N GLN A 56 -3.77 4.93 12.95
CA GLN A 56 -3.85 5.93 14.03
C GLN A 56 -4.54 7.23 13.61
N ARG A 57 -4.61 7.52 12.31
CA ARG A 57 -5.27 8.73 11.80
C ARG A 57 -6.78 8.56 11.64
N TYR A 58 -7.22 7.34 11.37
CA TYR A 58 -8.64 7.02 11.19
C TYR A 58 -9.43 7.39 12.45
N GLY A 59 -10.50 8.18 12.31
CA GLY A 59 -11.28 8.70 13.43
C GLY A 59 -10.77 10.03 13.99
N HIS A 60 -9.52 10.41 13.73
CA HIS A 60 -8.93 11.66 14.23
C HIS A 60 -8.91 12.78 13.19
N LYS A 61 -8.71 12.47 11.90
CA LYS A 61 -8.72 13.45 10.82
C LYS A 61 -9.97 13.31 9.96
N ASN A 62 -10.80 14.35 9.95
CA ASN A 62 -12.08 14.39 9.22
C ASN A 62 -13.05 13.27 9.64
N GLY A 63 -12.97 12.81 10.89
CA GLY A 63 -13.78 11.70 11.41
C GLY A 63 -13.41 10.33 10.80
N HIS A 64 -14.41 9.55 10.42
CA HIS A 64 -14.25 8.19 9.85
C HIS A 64 -13.88 8.24 8.36
N ASN A 65 -12.67 8.71 8.07
CA ASN A 65 -12.23 8.89 6.70
C ASN A 65 -11.90 7.56 6.01
N ARG A 66 -12.78 7.08 5.11
CA ARG A 66 -12.55 5.87 4.28
C ARG A 66 -11.19 5.90 3.56
N ALA A 67 -10.71 7.09 3.18
CA ALA A 67 -9.44 7.23 2.47
C ALA A 67 -8.22 6.82 3.32
N ASP A 68 -8.35 6.71 4.64
CA ASP A 68 -7.29 6.17 5.50
C ASP A 68 -7.26 4.64 5.43
N LEU A 69 -8.42 3.99 5.43
CA LEU A 69 -8.51 2.54 5.25
C LEU A 69 -7.99 2.11 3.87
N MET A 70 -8.31 2.87 2.82
CA MET A 70 -7.77 2.63 1.47
C MET A 70 -6.24 2.70 1.44
N LYS A 71 -5.64 3.62 2.21
CA LYS A 71 -4.18 3.73 2.32
C LYS A 71 -3.59 2.60 3.13
N VAL A 72 -4.23 2.17 4.22
CA VAL A 72 -3.81 0.99 4.98
C VAL A 72 -3.70 -0.23 4.06
N ILE A 73 -4.74 -0.49 3.27
CA ILE A 73 -4.77 -1.63 2.34
C ILE A 73 -3.70 -1.48 1.26
N HIS A 74 -3.57 -0.29 0.65
CA HIS A 74 -2.52 -0.04 -0.35
C HIS A 74 -1.12 -0.30 0.22
N TYR A 75 -0.78 0.25 1.39
CA TYR A 75 0.53 0.00 1.98
C TYR A 75 0.73 -1.46 2.39
N ALA A 76 -0.33 -2.19 2.72
CA ALA A 76 -0.27 -3.64 2.92
C ALA A 76 0.07 -4.40 1.63
N LEU A 77 -0.47 -3.99 0.48
CA LEU A 77 -0.11 -4.56 -0.83
C LEU A 77 1.38 -4.33 -1.16
N ILE A 78 1.90 -3.13 -0.88
CA ILE A 78 3.33 -2.85 -1.06
C ILE A 78 4.17 -3.67 -0.07
N ALA A 79 3.72 -3.80 1.19
CA ALA A 79 4.41 -4.60 2.20
C ALA A 79 4.51 -6.08 1.78
N LEU A 80 3.45 -6.63 1.17
CA LEU A 80 3.44 -7.99 0.64
C LEU A 80 4.50 -8.15 -0.46
N HIS A 81 4.54 -7.23 -1.43
CA HIS A 81 5.56 -7.25 -2.47
C HIS A 81 6.99 -7.20 -1.91
N VAL A 82 7.26 -6.30 -0.95
CA VAL A 82 8.58 -6.19 -0.33
C VAL A 82 8.92 -7.45 0.49
N HIS A 83 7.94 -8.05 1.15
CA HIS A 83 8.13 -9.31 1.87
C HIS A 83 8.60 -10.41 0.93
N ASP A 84 7.92 -10.57 -0.21
CA ASP A 84 8.24 -11.59 -1.20
C ASP A 84 9.63 -11.39 -1.80
N LEU A 85 10.01 -10.14 -2.12
CA LEU A 85 11.36 -9.79 -2.58
C LEU A 85 12.44 -10.18 -1.56
N ASN A 86 12.19 -9.90 -0.27
CA ASN A 86 13.13 -10.26 0.79
C ASN A 86 13.22 -11.79 0.97
N ALA A 87 12.09 -12.49 0.93
CA ALA A 87 12.04 -13.94 1.05
C ALA A 87 12.84 -14.63 -0.09
N GLU A 88 12.68 -14.16 -1.33
CA GLU A 88 13.46 -14.65 -2.46
C GLU A 88 14.96 -14.38 -2.28
N ALA A 89 15.35 -13.18 -1.83
CA ALA A 89 16.75 -12.84 -1.59
C ALA A 89 17.40 -13.73 -0.52
N HIS A 90 16.64 -14.14 0.50
CA HIS A 90 17.11 -15.07 1.53
C HIS A 90 17.23 -16.52 1.04
N SER A 91 16.37 -16.95 0.11
CA SER A 91 16.42 -18.30 -0.47
C SER A 91 17.60 -18.54 -1.43
N LYS A 92 18.23 -17.47 -1.92
CA LYS A 92 19.37 -17.49 -2.84
C LYS A 92 20.74 -17.40 -2.15
N LYS A 93 20.77 -17.32 -0.82
CA LYS A 93 21.98 -17.36 0.02
C LYS A 93 22.19 -18.73 0.62
#